data_AF-A0A966PKA1-F1
#
_entry.id   AF-A0A966PKA1-F1
#
_cell.length_a   1.000
_cell.length_b   1.000
_cell.length_c   1.000
_cell.angle_alpha   90.00
_cell.angle_beta   90.00
_cell.angle_gamma   90.00
#
_symmetry.space_group_name_H-M   'P 1'
#
loop_
_entity.id
_entity.type
_entity.pdbx_description
1 polymer ?
#
loop_
_entity_poly.entity_id
_entity_poly.type
_entity_poly.pdbx_seq_one_letter_code
_entity_poly.pdbx_strand_id
1 'polypeptide(L)'
;MPARADRTGNNVPVYESDVIELRSPDGRLVVHVDPEHGGRVARIAYKDRELLVGSDHPESHHPLGWGCYPMIPFCGRVRGARLNFRNRSHALEAGAPPHAIHGTVLDRAWMVDAVDRQSVSMSIDLGDRWPFAGRARQVIRVDDRGLSLSATVLAIDEMPAMIGWHPWFVKPDRTNFRPTHVLRKDEDGITTDRSIPAPDGALDDCFEGSDELLTMIIDDVAVSLSSDCSHWVLYDVPNHATCVEPQSGPPNQVNDAPIVLGAGDSMSRWFRIELDEA
;
A
#
# COMPACT_ATOMS: atom_id res chain seq x y z
N MET A 1 3.71 -29.78 -21.14
CA MET A 1 3.60 -29.21 -22.51
C MET A 1 4.85 -28.38 -22.78
N PRO A 2 5.39 -28.29 -24.02
CA PRO A 2 6.79 -27.92 -24.19
C PRO A 2 7.02 -26.41 -24.02
N ALA A 3 8.16 -26.08 -23.39
CA ALA A 3 8.66 -24.73 -23.16
C ALA A 3 8.84 -23.96 -24.47
N ARG A 4 8.50 -22.66 -24.46
CA ARG A 4 8.91 -21.72 -25.52
C ARG A 4 10.23 -21.09 -25.10
N ALA A 5 11.26 -21.25 -25.94
CA ALA A 5 12.55 -20.58 -25.77
C ALA A 5 12.48 -19.13 -26.31
N ASP A 6 12.92 -18.16 -25.51
CA ASP A 6 13.33 -16.84 -26.01
C ASP A 6 14.74 -16.93 -26.63
N ARG A 7 14.97 -16.16 -27.69
CA ARG A 7 16.15 -16.15 -28.57
C ARG A 7 17.40 -15.50 -27.98
N THR A 8 17.47 -15.28 -26.67
CA THR A 8 18.57 -14.52 -26.05
C THR A 8 19.50 -15.35 -25.15
N GLY A 9 19.22 -16.62 -24.91
CA GLY A 9 20.17 -17.55 -24.27
C GLY A 9 20.55 -17.22 -22.82
N ASN A 10 19.86 -16.28 -22.16
CA ASN A 10 19.99 -16.07 -20.73
C ASN A 10 18.96 -16.93 -19.99
N ASN A 11 19.45 -17.88 -19.18
CA ASN A 11 18.67 -18.61 -18.21
C ASN A 11 18.23 -17.64 -17.10
N VAL A 12 17.10 -16.97 -17.30
CA VAL A 12 16.33 -16.41 -16.19
C VAL A 12 15.48 -17.57 -15.65
N PRO A 13 15.59 -17.94 -14.36
CA PRO A 13 14.73 -18.96 -13.80
C PRO A 13 13.29 -18.44 -13.82
N VAL A 14 12.47 -19.02 -14.69
CA VAL A 14 11.02 -18.85 -14.63
C VAL A 14 10.54 -19.85 -13.57
N TYR A 15 10.31 -19.37 -12.35
CA TYR A 15 9.65 -20.16 -11.32
C TYR A 15 8.17 -20.31 -11.70
N GLU A 16 7.55 -21.43 -11.33
CA GLU A 16 6.15 -21.77 -11.61
C GLU A 16 5.12 -20.87 -10.88
N SER A 17 5.52 -19.67 -10.48
CA SER A 17 4.67 -18.55 -10.06
C SER A 17 5.25 -17.25 -10.61
N ASP A 18 4.39 -16.33 -11.09
CA ASP A 18 4.76 -15.00 -11.62
C ASP A 18 5.28 -14.03 -10.53
N VAL A 19 5.74 -14.57 -9.40
CA VAL A 19 6.23 -13.85 -8.23
C VAL A 19 7.72 -13.54 -8.37
N ILE A 20 8.10 -12.29 -8.12
CA ILE A 20 9.47 -11.80 -8.17
C ILE A 20 10.08 -11.87 -6.77
N GLU A 21 11.21 -12.57 -6.63
CA GLU A 21 11.98 -12.59 -5.40
C GLU A 21 13.09 -11.52 -5.41
N LEU A 22 13.09 -10.66 -4.39
CA LEU A 22 14.16 -9.73 -4.06
C LEU A 22 14.87 -10.19 -2.78
N ARG A 23 16.17 -9.94 -2.68
CA ARG A 23 16.99 -10.39 -1.55
C ARG A 23 18.00 -9.33 -1.13
N SER A 24 18.17 -9.12 0.18
CA SER A 24 19.24 -8.29 0.72
C SER A 24 20.63 -8.85 0.37
N PRO A 25 21.66 -7.99 0.26
CA PRO A 25 23.04 -8.43 0.07
C PRO A 25 23.51 -9.48 1.07
N ASP A 26 23.18 -9.33 2.35
CA ASP A 26 23.53 -10.26 3.43
C ASP A 26 22.66 -11.54 3.45
N GLY A 27 21.61 -11.59 2.64
CA GLY A 27 20.70 -12.73 2.51
C GLY A 27 19.70 -12.92 3.65
N ARG A 28 19.69 -12.05 4.67
CA ARG A 28 18.76 -12.13 5.82
C ARG A 28 17.33 -11.74 5.46
N LEU A 29 17.14 -10.89 4.46
CA LEU A 29 15.83 -10.42 4.03
C LEU A 29 15.50 -10.96 2.64
N VAL A 30 14.33 -11.60 2.54
CA VAL A 30 13.71 -12.05 1.28
C VAL A 30 12.34 -11.39 1.16
N VAL A 31 12.09 -10.77 0.02
CA VAL A 31 10.82 -10.11 -0.28
C VAL A 31 10.26 -10.72 -1.56
N HIS A 32 9.00 -11.14 -1.51
CA HIS A 32 8.28 -11.60 -2.70
C HIS A 32 7.33 -10.51 -3.16
N VAL A 33 7.39 -10.17 -4.45
CA VAL A 33 6.53 -9.19 -5.10
C VAL A 33 5.65 -9.91 -6.10
N ASP A 34 4.35 -9.64 -6.08
CA ASP A 34 3.35 -10.24 -6.98
C ASP A 34 2.83 -9.17 -7.95
N PRO A 35 3.35 -9.13 -9.20
CA PRO A 35 2.89 -8.21 -10.24
C PRO A 35 1.43 -8.45 -10.63
N GLU A 36 0.97 -9.70 -10.66
CA GLU A 36 -0.36 -10.07 -11.14
C GLU A 36 -1.47 -9.59 -10.19
N HIS A 37 -1.20 -9.57 -8.89
CA HIS A 37 -2.15 -9.15 -7.88
C HIS A 37 -1.79 -7.76 -7.32
N GLY A 38 -1.86 -6.72 -8.15
CA GLY A 38 -1.72 -5.33 -7.70
C GLY A 38 -0.29 -4.84 -7.48
N GLY A 39 0.71 -5.56 -8.00
CA GLY A 39 2.10 -5.17 -7.83
C GLY A 39 2.52 -5.15 -6.36
N ARG A 40 1.89 -5.99 -5.53
CA ARG A 40 2.01 -5.92 -4.08
C ARG A 40 3.27 -6.61 -3.59
N VAL A 41 3.76 -6.20 -2.41
CA VAL A 41 4.66 -7.05 -1.65
C VAL A 41 3.82 -8.18 -1.05
N ALA A 42 3.98 -9.38 -1.58
CA ALA A 42 3.25 -10.57 -1.16
C ALA A 42 3.81 -11.17 0.14
N ARG A 43 5.12 -11.01 0.37
CA ARG A 43 5.83 -11.60 1.50
C ARG A 43 7.01 -10.74 1.91
N ILE A 44 7.24 -10.64 3.22
CA ILE A 44 8.47 -10.13 3.81
C ILE A 44 8.94 -11.21 4.80
N ALA A 45 10.02 -11.90 4.44
CA ALA A 45 10.66 -12.89 5.30
C ALA A 45 12.01 -12.36 5.79
N TYR A 46 12.13 -12.17 7.10
CA TYR A 46 13.38 -11.78 7.75
C TYR A 46 13.90 -12.97 8.55
N LYS A 47 15.01 -13.55 8.08
CA LYS A 47 15.52 -14.86 8.50
C LYS A 47 14.41 -15.92 8.37
N ASP A 48 13.93 -16.44 9.51
CA ASP A 48 12.92 -17.49 9.60
C ASP A 48 11.54 -16.95 10.04
N ARG A 49 11.29 -15.64 9.92
CA ARG A 49 10.04 -14.99 10.33
C ARG A 49 9.30 -14.37 9.15
N GLU A 50 8.01 -14.68 9.07
CA GLU A 50 7.07 -14.05 8.14
C GLU A 50 6.45 -12.82 8.77
N LEU A 51 6.60 -11.67 8.13
CA LEU A 51 6.12 -10.40 8.69
C LEU A 51 4.80 -9.93 8.08
N LEU A 52 4.38 -10.48 6.93
CA LEU A 52 3.12 -10.14 6.28
C LEU A 52 2.17 -11.33 6.23
N VAL A 53 0.87 -11.04 6.31
CA VAL A 53 -0.18 -11.99 5.99
C VAL A 53 -0.16 -12.28 4.49
N GLY A 54 0.03 -13.55 4.13
CA GLY A 54 0.04 -14.03 2.75
C GLY A 54 -1.37 -14.35 2.20
N SER A 55 -1.46 -14.59 0.89
CA SER A 55 -2.71 -14.97 0.21
C SER A 55 -3.20 -16.38 0.58
N ASP A 56 -2.33 -17.21 1.15
CA ASP A 56 -2.61 -18.57 1.63
C ASP A 56 -3.17 -18.58 3.05
N HIS A 57 -3.21 -17.43 3.74
CA HIS A 57 -3.77 -17.34 5.08
C HIS A 57 -5.31 -17.57 5.04
N PRO A 58 -5.88 -18.37 5.97
CA PRO A 58 -7.30 -18.70 5.95
C PRO A 58 -8.26 -17.52 6.03
N GLU A 59 -7.83 -16.37 6.57
CA GLU A 59 -8.65 -15.16 6.67
C GLU A 59 -8.50 -14.23 5.44
N SER A 60 -7.61 -14.56 4.50
CA SER A 60 -7.21 -13.72 3.37
C SER A 60 -7.94 -14.06 2.07
N HIS A 61 -9.27 -14.18 2.14
CA HIS A 61 -10.12 -14.57 1.00
C HIS A 61 -10.36 -13.45 -0.03
N HIS A 62 -9.98 -12.21 0.28
CA HIS A 62 -10.24 -11.05 -0.55
C HIS A 62 -8.93 -10.33 -0.89
N PRO A 63 -8.79 -9.71 -2.10
CA PRO A 63 -7.59 -8.95 -2.47
C PRO A 63 -7.22 -7.81 -1.50
N LEU A 64 -8.16 -7.36 -0.66
CA LEU A 64 -7.93 -6.34 0.36
C LEU A 64 -7.28 -6.87 1.64
N GLY A 65 -7.13 -8.20 1.81
CA GLY A 65 -6.82 -8.82 3.11
C GLY A 65 -5.43 -9.45 3.22
N TRP A 66 -4.47 -9.08 2.38
CA TRP A 66 -3.13 -9.68 2.41
C TRP A 66 -2.06 -8.84 1.71
N GLY A 67 -0.80 -9.09 2.08
CA GLY A 67 0.38 -8.43 1.52
C GLY A 67 0.42 -6.93 1.82
N CYS A 68 1.16 -6.19 1.00
CA CYS A 68 1.23 -4.74 1.02
C CYS A 68 1.07 -4.20 -0.40
N TYR A 69 -0.12 -3.69 -0.71
CA TYR A 69 -0.45 -3.12 -2.03
C TYR A 69 -0.45 -1.58 -1.99
N PRO A 70 -0.10 -0.92 -3.11
CA PRO A 70 -0.27 0.52 -3.24
C PRO A 70 -1.76 0.87 -3.38
N MET A 71 -2.18 1.95 -2.73
CA MET A 71 -3.52 2.54 -2.85
C MET A 71 -3.45 3.77 -3.75
N ILE A 72 -3.88 3.60 -5.00
CA ILE A 72 -3.78 4.61 -6.06
C ILE A 72 -5.02 4.49 -6.97
N PRO A 73 -5.69 5.59 -7.36
CA PRO A 73 -5.35 6.99 -7.13
C PRO A 73 -6.05 7.61 -5.91
N PHE A 74 -6.65 6.80 -5.03
CA PHE A 74 -7.21 7.27 -3.75
C PHE A 74 -6.90 6.26 -2.63
N CYS A 75 -6.79 6.74 -1.40
CA CYS A 75 -6.55 5.91 -0.21
C CYS A 75 -7.80 5.81 0.65
N GLY A 76 -7.93 4.73 1.42
CA GLY A 76 -9.10 4.48 2.24
C GLY A 76 -10.42 4.49 1.45
N ARG A 77 -11.49 4.95 2.10
CA ARG A 77 -12.85 4.99 1.53
C ARG A 77 -13.11 6.25 0.71
N VAL A 78 -13.89 6.15 -0.36
CA VAL A 78 -14.60 7.28 -0.99
C VAL A 78 -16.09 7.13 -0.75
N ARG A 79 -16.69 8.17 -0.16
CA ARG A 79 -18.08 8.14 0.28
C ARG A 79 -19.04 7.83 -0.86
N GLY A 80 -19.98 6.94 -0.58
CA GLY A 80 -21.01 6.47 -1.53
C GLY A 80 -20.48 5.96 -2.88
N ALA A 81 -19.21 5.56 -2.95
CA ALA A 81 -18.53 5.22 -4.21
C ALA A 81 -18.72 6.32 -5.28
N ARG A 82 -18.60 7.59 -4.88
CA ARG A 82 -18.89 8.73 -5.74
C ARG A 82 -17.81 9.81 -5.62
N LEU A 83 -17.11 10.04 -6.73
CA LEU A 83 -16.14 11.12 -6.86
C LEU A 83 -16.85 12.39 -7.36
N ASN A 84 -16.63 13.52 -6.69
CA ASN A 84 -17.10 14.83 -7.09
C ASN A 84 -15.90 15.70 -7.47
N PHE A 85 -15.74 15.95 -8.77
CA PHE A 85 -14.60 16.71 -9.28
C PHE A 85 -15.06 17.68 -10.36
N ARG A 86 -14.60 18.94 -10.27
CA ARG A 86 -14.92 20.01 -11.24
C ARG A 86 -16.42 20.10 -11.61
N ASN A 87 -17.28 20.12 -10.58
CA ASN A 87 -18.75 20.17 -10.70
C ASN A 87 -19.39 18.97 -11.43
N ARG A 88 -18.65 17.87 -11.60
CA ARG A 88 -19.17 16.59 -12.11
C ARG A 88 -19.12 15.54 -11.02
N SER A 89 -20.05 14.61 -11.13
CA SER A 89 -20.11 13.45 -10.24
C SER A 89 -19.86 12.20 -11.06
N HIS A 90 -18.92 11.38 -10.61
CA HIS A 90 -18.49 10.16 -11.26
C HIS A 90 -18.74 8.98 -10.31
N ALA A 91 -19.40 7.95 -10.81
CA ALA A 91 -19.53 6.70 -10.07
C ALA A 91 -18.18 5.97 -10.06
N LEU A 92 -17.83 5.42 -8.90
CA LEU A 92 -16.70 4.52 -8.69
C LEU A 92 -17.22 3.11 -8.39
N GLU A 93 -16.35 2.13 -8.50
CA GLU A 93 -16.65 0.77 -8.06
C GLU A 93 -16.75 0.71 -6.52
N ALA A 94 -17.85 0.14 -6.01
CA ALA A 94 -18.08 0.00 -4.58
C ALA A 94 -17.37 -1.24 -4.01
N GLY A 95 -16.04 -1.20 -3.92
CA GLY A 95 -15.22 -2.31 -3.39
C GLY A 95 -15.42 -2.59 -1.89
N ALA A 96 -16.00 -1.66 -1.13
CA ALA A 96 -16.46 -1.88 0.24
C ALA A 96 -17.85 -1.23 0.43
N PRO A 97 -18.93 -1.86 -0.09
CA PRO A 97 -20.25 -1.24 -0.17
C PRO A 97 -20.72 -0.65 1.16
N PRO A 98 -21.28 0.58 1.18
CA PRO A 98 -21.66 1.38 0.01
C PRO A 98 -20.54 2.28 -0.56
N HIS A 99 -19.30 2.10 -0.11
CA HIS A 99 -18.16 2.97 -0.44
C HIS A 99 -17.23 2.34 -1.48
N ALA A 100 -16.50 3.18 -2.22
CA ALA A 100 -15.32 2.72 -2.93
C ALA A 100 -14.15 2.63 -1.93
N ILE A 101 -13.14 1.81 -2.22
CA ILE A 101 -12.02 1.60 -1.30
C ILE A 101 -10.70 1.34 -2.03
N HIS A 102 -9.62 1.97 -1.54
CA HIS A 102 -8.22 1.66 -1.88
C HIS A 102 -7.79 1.79 -3.35
N GLY A 103 -8.41 2.69 -4.11
CA GLY A 103 -7.96 2.99 -5.47
C GLY A 103 -8.47 2.00 -6.52
N THR A 104 -7.75 1.91 -7.63
CA THR A 104 -8.17 1.14 -8.81
C THR A 104 -7.12 0.13 -9.29
N VAL A 105 -6.01 -0.01 -8.58
CA VAL A 105 -4.84 -0.81 -9.01
C VAL A 105 -4.49 -1.97 -8.08
N LEU A 106 -5.15 -2.09 -6.92
CA LEU A 106 -4.77 -3.03 -5.86
C LEU A 106 -4.91 -4.52 -6.23
N ASP A 107 -5.75 -4.85 -7.21
CA ASP A 107 -6.13 -6.21 -7.63
C ASP A 107 -5.81 -6.50 -9.10
N ARG A 108 -5.11 -5.60 -9.78
CA ARG A 108 -4.84 -5.70 -11.23
C ARG A 108 -3.37 -6.03 -11.50
N ALA A 109 -3.10 -6.68 -12.62
CA ALA A 109 -1.75 -6.99 -13.06
C ALA A 109 -0.96 -5.72 -13.43
N TRP A 110 0.26 -5.63 -12.92
CA TRP A 110 1.23 -4.58 -13.23
C TRP A 110 2.25 -5.09 -14.24
N MET A 111 2.63 -4.23 -15.18
CA MET A 111 3.72 -4.52 -16.10
C MET A 111 5.06 -4.34 -15.37
N VAL A 112 5.92 -5.35 -15.43
CA VAL A 112 7.28 -5.26 -14.90
C VAL A 112 8.15 -4.49 -15.90
N ASP A 113 8.64 -3.31 -15.49
CA ASP A 113 9.47 -2.45 -16.32
C ASP A 113 10.96 -2.85 -16.24
N ALA A 114 11.42 -3.21 -15.04
CA ALA A 114 12.80 -3.62 -14.77
C ALA A 114 12.88 -4.43 -13.46
N VAL A 115 13.80 -5.39 -13.40
CA VAL A 115 14.05 -6.21 -12.23
C VAL A 115 15.54 -6.54 -12.11
N ASP A 116 16.04 -6.52 -10.88
CA ASP A 116 17.33 -7.07 -10.48
C ASP A 116 17.17 -7.83 -9.15
N ARG A 117 18.28 -8.28 -8.56
CA ARG A 117 18.25 -9.09 -7.32
C ARG A 117 17.70 -8.34 -6.11
N GLN A 118 17.78 -7.01 -6.09
CA GLN A 118 17.45 -6.15 -4.96
C GLN A 118 16.30 -5.21 -5.27
N SER A 119 15.90 -5.05 -6.54
CA SER A 119 14.84 -4.12 -6.91
C SER A 119 13.95 -4.60 -8.04
N VAL A 120 12.72 -4.11 -8.03
CA VAL A 120 11.78 -4.20 -9.15
C VAL A 120 11.11 -2.84 -9.35
N SER A 121 10.90 -2.44 -10.60
CA SER A 121 10.00 -1.36 -10.95
C SER A 121 8.90 -1.84 -11.88
N MET A 122 7.68 -1.41 -11.60
CA MET A 122 6.48 -1.82 -12.31
C MET A 122 5.59 -0.62 -12.62
N SER A 123 4.80 -0.72 -13.67
CA SER A 123 3.85 0.32 -14.07
C SER A 123 2.49 -0.23 -14.47
N ILE A 124 1.44 0.59 -14.33
CA ILE A 124 0.07 0.25 -14.71
C ILE A 124 -0.72 1.52 -15.06
N ASP A 125 -1.58 1.45 -16.08
CA ASP A 125 -2.55 2.52 -16.33
C ASP A 125 -3.71 2.44 -15.32
N LEU A 126 -4.19 3.60 -14.84
CA LEU A 126 -5.24 3.68 -13.79
C LEU A 126 -6.55 2.98 -14.20
N GLY A 127 -6.76 2.80 -15.51
CA GLY A 127 -7.84 2.01 -16.10
C GLY A 127 -9.22 2.64 -15.92
N ASP A 128 -10.23 1.99 -16.50
CA ASP A 128 -11.58 2.56 -16.62
C ASP A 128 -12.35 2.63 -15.29
N ARG A 129 -11.83 2.01 -14.22
CA ARG A 129 -12.35 2.17 -12.86
C ARG A 129 -12.08 3.58 -12.30
N TRP A 130 -11.19 4.35 -12.94
CA TRP A 130 -10.95 5.76 -12.64
C TRP A 130 -11.44 6.65 -13.80
N PRO A 131 -12.13 7.77 -13.55
CA PRO A 131 -12.72 8.58 -14.62
C PRO A 131 -11.74 9.35 -15.51
N PHE A 132 -10.46 9.37 -15.15
CA PHE A 132 -9.43 10.19 -15.76
C PHE A 132 -8.25 9.33 -16.19
N ALA A 133 -7.64 9.62 -17.34
CA ALA A 133 -6.46 8.91 -17.78
C ALA A 133 -5.25 9.27 -16.90
N GLY A 134 -4.48 8.25 -16.53
CA GLY A 134 -3.25 8.40 -15.77
C GLY A 134 -2.51 7.07 -15.66
N ARG A 135 -1.30 7.13 -15.13
CA ARG A 135 -0.44 5.96 -14.93
C ARG A 135 0.14 5.96 -13.53
N ALA A 136 0.18 4.80 -12.90
CA ALA A 136 0.92 4.55 -11.68
C ALA A 136 2.24 3.83 -11.99
N ARG A 137 3.27 4.16 -11.24
CA ARG A 137 4.55 3.45 -11.23
C ARG A 137 4.93 3.16 -9.79
N GLN A 138 5.46 1.98 -9.52
CA GLN A 138 5.96 1.58 -8.21
C GLN A 138 7.38 1.03 -8.35
N VAL A 139 8.23 1.33 -7.37
CA VAL A 139 9.55 0.74 -7.23
C VAL A 139 9.70 0.18 -5.83
N ILE A 140 10.13 -1.08 -5.74
CA ILE A 140 10.43 -1.75 -4.48
C ILE A 140 11.91 -2.08 -4.48
N ARG A 141 12.60 -1.74 -3.40
CA ARG A 141 14.03 -2.01 -3.20
C ARG A 141 14.27 -2.68 -1.85
N VAL A 142 15.24 -3.58 -1.81
CA VAL A 142 15.69 -4.29 -0.62
C VAL A 142 17.18 -4.02 -0.37
N ASP A 143 17.49 -3.73 0.88
CA ASP A 143 18.86 -3.61 1.41
C ASP A 143 18.98 -4.39 2.72
N ASP A 144 20.16 -4.36 3.35
CA ASP A 144 20.43 -5.12 4.59
C ASP A 144 19.64 -4.62 5.82
N ARG A 145 18.97 -3.47 5.72
CA ARG A 145 18.17 -2.88 6.81
C ARG A 145 16.67 -3.07 6.61
N GLY A 146 16.19 -3.50 5.44
CA GLY A 146 14.76 -3.51 5.15
C GLY A 146 14.41 -3.28 3.68
N LEU A 147 13.20 -2.77 3.46
CA LEU A 147 12.68 -2.47 2.14
C LEU A 147 12.14 -1.03 2.03
N SER A 148 12.39 -0.42 0.87
CA SER A 148 11.90 0.90 0.47
C SER A 148 10.93 0.75 -0.70
N LEU A 149 9.74 1.31 -0.53
CA LEU A 149 8.72 1.42 -1.57
C LEU A 149 8.64 2.88 -2.01
N SER A 150 8.55 3.13 -3.30
CA SER A 150 8.16 4.43 -3.83
C SER A 150 7.12 4.27 -4.92
N ALA A 151 6.15 5.17 -4.94
CA ALA A 151 5.13 5.18 -5.96
C ALA A 151 4.95 6.58 -6.54
N THR A 152 4.64 6.62 -7.83
CA THR A 152 4.41 7.84 -8.59
C THR A 152 3.10 7.70 -9.35
N VAL A 153 2.26 8.73 -9.30
CA VAL A 153 1.10 8.89 -10.17
C VAL A 153 1.39 9.99 -11.16
N LEU A 154 1.30 9.67 -12.45
CA LEU A 154 1.36 10.61 -13.57
C LEU A 154 -0.06 10.84 -14.08
N ALA A 155 -0.49 12.10 -14.11
CA ALA A 155 -1.76 12.51 -14.68
C ALA A 155 -1.63 12.69 -16.19
N ILE A 156 -2.49 12.03 -16.98
CA ILE A 156 -2.64 12.30 -18.42
C ILE A 156 -3.76 13.33 -18.60
N ASP A 157 -4.86 13.15 -17.87
CA ASP A 157 -5.91 14.16 -17.68
C ASP A 157 -5.78 14.83 -16.31
N GLU A 158 -6.30 16.05 -16.16
CA GLU A 158 -6.42 16.69 -14.84
C GLU A 158 -7.26 15.80 -13.91
N MET A 159 -6.73 15.46 -12.72
CA MET A 159 -7.42 14.57 -11.79
C MET A 159 -7.00 14.79 -10.33
N PRO A 160 -7.88 14.48 -9.36
CA PRO A 160 -7.45 14.35 -7.97
C PRO A 160 -6.61 13.08 -7.81
N ALA A 161 -5.62 13.11 -6.93
CA ALA A 161 -4.76 11.95 -6.67
C ALA A 161 -4.33 11.86 -5.21
N MET A 162 -4.23 10.63 -4.72
CA MET A 162 -3.57 10.24 -3.48
C MET A 162 -2.69 9.02 -3.73
N ILE A 163 -1.70 8.83 -2.87
CA ILE A 163 -0.83 7.65 -2.84
C ILE A 163 -0.70 7.18 -1.40
N GLY A 164 -0.78 5.87 -1.20
CA GLY A 164 -0.50 5.23 0.08
C GLY A 164 -0.21 3.74 -0.09
N TRP A 165 0.03 3.05 1.02
CA TRP A 165 0.26 1.60 1.05
C TRP A 165 -0.53 0.95 2.15
N HIS A 166 -0.89 -0.32 1.96
CA HIS A 166 -1.73 -1.05 2.90
C HIS A 166 -1.06 -2.37 3.34
N PRO A 167 -0.05 -2.31 4.22
CA PRO A 167 0.64 -3.52 4.69
C PRO A 167 -0.20 -4.27 5.73
N TRP A 168 -0.51 -5.53 5.45
CA TRP A 168 -1.08 -6.48 6.39
C TRP A 168 0.03 -7.19 7.15
N PHE A 169 0.49 -6.61 8.26
CA PHE A 169 1.46 -7.29 9.12
C PHE A 169 0.81 -8.44 9.86
N VAL A 170 1.54 -9.55 10.04
CA VAL A 170 1.17 -10.58 11.02
C VAL A 170 0.99 -9.91 12.38
N LYS A 171 -0.02 -10.34 13.16
CA LYS A 171 -0.38 -9.69 14.43
C LYS A 171 0.88 -9.47 15.30
N PRO A 172 1.27 -8.21 15.57
CA PRO A 172 2.43 -7.94 16.41
C PRO A 172 2.17 -8.33 17.87
N ASP A 173 3.20 -8.80 18.54
CA ASP A 173 3.20 -8.98 20.00
C ASP A 173 3.11 -7.64 20.72
N ARG A 174 3.67 -6.60 20.09
CA ARG A 174 3.65 -5.24 20.61
C ARG A 174 3.66 -4.22 19.47
N THR A 175 2.80 -3.23 19.57
CA THR A 175 2.79 -2.05 18.71
C THR A 175 3.08 -0.81 19.57
N ASN A 176 4.08 -0.01 19.20
CA ASN A 176 4.31 1.32 19.75
C ASN A 176 3.96 2.35 18.70
N PHE A 177 2.76 2.90 18.85
CA PHE A 177 2.28 4.00 18.04
C PHE A 177 1.71 5.07 18.98
N ARG A 178 2.26 6.28 18.91
CA ARG A 178 1.91 7.41 19.79
C ARG A 178 1.46 8.61 18.96
N PRO A 179 0.35 8.49 18.21
CA PRO A 179 -0.18 9.63 17.47
C PRO A 179 -0.63 10.70 18.46
N THR A 180 -0.41 11.96 18.10
CA THR A 180 -0.89 13.07 18.94
C THR A 180 -2.36 13.36 18.68
N HIS A 181 -2.80 13.19 17.43
CA HIS A 181 -4.13 13.53 16.97
C HIS A 181 -4.72 12.43 16.07
N VAL A 182 -6.05 12.35 16.11
CA VAL A 182 -6.87 11.48 15.27
C VAL A 182 -7.94 12.32 14.57
N LEU A 183 -8.24 11.98 13.32
CA LEU A 183 -9.36 12.54 12.58
C LEU A 183 -10.64 11.81 12.99
N ARG A 184 -11.59 12.55 13.54
CA ARG A 184 -12.85 11.97 14.00
C ARG A 184 -13.62 11.37 12.82
N LYS A 185 -14.04 10.11 12.97
CA LYS A 185 -15.00 9.46 12.05
C LYS A 185 -16.43 9.95 12.30
N ASP A 186 -17.22 10.03 11.24
CA ASP A 186 -18.66 10.25 11.32
C ASP A 186 -19.45 8.94 11.43
N GLU A 187 -20.77 9.03 11.29
CA GLU A 187 -21.70 7.88 11.42
C GLU A 187 -21.50 6.81 10.32
N ASP A 188 -20.89 7.17 9.19
CA ASP A 188 -20.54 6.24 8.10
C ASP A 188 -19.13 5.63 8.31
N GLY A 189 -18.45 5.96 9.40
CA GLY A 189 -17.09 5.48 9.67
C GLY A 189 -16.03 6.10 8.74
N ILE A 190 -16.32 7.28 8.17
CA ILE A 190 -15.37 8.03 7.32
C ILE A 190 -14.85 9.23 8.10
N THR A 191 -13.55 9.51 7.96
CA THR A 191 -12.89 10.66 8.59
C THR A 191 -13.52 11.98 8.17
N THR A 192 -13.63 12.89 9.13
CA THR A 192 -13.97 14.29 8.92
C THR A 192 -12.72 15.18 9.00
N ASP A 193 -12.86 16.48 8.76
CA ASP A 193 -11.79 17.48 8.94
C ASP A 193 -11.53 17.81 10.43
N ARG A 194 -12.26 17.19 11.35
CA ARG A 194 -12.15 17.46 12.78
C ARG A 194 -11.05 16.60 13.42
N SER A 195 -9.88 17.22 13.60
CA SER A 195 -8.77 16.70 14.38
C SER A 195 -9.03 16.85 15.90
N ILE A 196 -8.82 15.77 16.65
CA ILE A 196 -8.95 15.71 18.12
C ILE A 196 -7.76 14.95 18.72
N PRO A 197 -7.44 15.15 20.01
CA PRO A 197 -6.41 14.33 20.68
C PRO A 197 -6.72 12.83 20.52
N ALA A 198 -5.69 12.04 20.19
CA ALA A 198 -5.85 10.61 19.98
C ALA A 198 -6.28 9.92 21.29
N PRO A 199 -7.39 9.13 21.29
CA PRO A 199 -7.79 8.37 22.47
C PRO A 199 -6.90 7.14 22.65
N ASP A 200 -6.81 6.65 23.88
CA ASP A 200 -6.17 5.36 24.17
C ASP A 200 -6.93 4.23 23.47
N GLY A 201 -6.21 3.33 22.80
CA GLY A 201 -6.79 2.14 22.17
C GLY A 201 -7.58 2.38 20.89
N ALA A 202 -7.24 3.41 20.11
CA ALA A 202 -7.76 3.58 18.75
C ALA A 202 -7.23 2.45 17.83
N LEU A 203 -8.15 1.70 17.19
CA LEU A 203 -7.86 0.46 16.45
C LEU A 203 -8.28 0.50 14.98
N ASP A 204 -8.94 1.55 14.48
CA ASP A 204 -9.34 1.65 13.07
C ASP A 204 -9.45 3.12 12.69
N ASP A 205 -8.37 3.87 12.88
CA ASP A 205 -8.45 5.32 12.89
C ASP A 205 -7.34 5.94 12.06
N CYS A 206 -7.61 7.15 11.57
CA CYS A 206 -6.67 7.93 10.76
C CYS A 206 -6.05 9.02 11.63
N PHE A 207 -4.73 9.04 11.68
CA PHE A 207 -3.96 9.89 12.56
C PHE A 207 -3.14 10.90 11.77
N GLU A 208 -2.96 12.07 12.38
CA GLU A 208 -2.13 13.17 11.86
C GLU A 208 -0.94 13.38 12.79
N GLY A 209 0.26 13.38 12.23
CA GLY A 209 1.49 13.69 12.96
C GLY A 209 1.89 12.63 14.00
N SER A 210 3.16 12.27 14.00
CA SER A 210 3.78 11.49 15.06
C SER A 210 5.14 12.09 15.39
N ASP A 211 5.37 12.35 16.67
CA ASP A 211 6.68 12.80 17.16
C ASP A 211 7.69 11.63 17.26
N GLU A 212 7.20 10.40 17.17
CA GLU A 212 7.99 9.16 17.26
C GLU A 212 7.79 8.28 16.01
N LEU A 213 8.80 7.48 15.70
CA LEU A 213 8.68 6.41 14.69
C LEU A 213 7.65 5.38 15.16
N LEU A 214 6.80 4.93 14.24
CA LEU A 214 5.87 3.84 14.50
C LEU A 214 6.67 2.54 14.46
N THR A 215 6.65 1.80 15.58
CA THR A 215 7.38 0.53 15.69
C THR A 215 6.48 -0.62 16.14
N MET A 216 6.84 -1.83 15.73
CA MET A 216 6.16 -3.07 16.09
C MET A 216 7.19 -4.15 16.41
N ILE A 217 6.82 -5.10 17.26
CA ILE A 217 7.55 -6.35 17.48
C ILE A 217 6.68 -7.49 16.97
N ILE A 218 7.20 -8.26 16.01
CA ILE A 218 6.57 -9.48 15.49
C ILE A 218 7.55 -10.61 15.79
N ASP A 219 7.19 -11.51 16.69
CA ASP A 219 8.09 -12.50 17.28
C ASP A 219 9.35 -11.84 17.87
N ASP A 220 10.52 -12.09 17.28
CA ASP A 220 11.83 -11.55 17.65
C ASP A 220 12.35 -10.48 16.65
N VAL A 221 11.46 -9.90 15.85
CA VAL A 221 11.80 -8.88 14.84
C VAL A 221 11.21 -7.53 15.21
N ALA A 222 12.08 -6.54 15.36
CA ALA A 222 11.70 -5.14 15.48
C ALA A 222 11.46 -4.53 14.10
N VAL A 223 10.25 -4.02 13.88
CA VAL A 223 9.82 -3.37 12.63
C VAL A 223 9.65 -1.88 12.89
N SER A 224 10.31 -1.03 12.09
CA SER A 224 10.16 0.43 12.16
C SER A 224 9.64 0.99 10.85
N LEU A 225 8.64 1.85 10.92
CA LEU A 225 7.92 2.39 9.76
C LEU A 225 8.16 3.89 9.62
N SER A 226 8.46 4.34 8.40
CA SER A 226 8.57 5.78 8.07
C SER A 226 8.08 6.08 6.66
N SER A 227 7.54 7.28 6.43
CA SER A 227 7.00 7.71 5.14
C SER A 227 6.96 9.24 5.05
N ASP A 228 6.93 9.80 3.84
CA ASP A 228 6.57 11.21 3.60
C ASP A 228 5.05 11.44 3.48
N CYS A 229 4.25 10.39 3.60
CA CYS A 229 2.81 10.50 3.77
C CYS A 229 2.48 11.26 5.07
N SER A 230 1.48 12.12 4.99
CA SER A 230 1.07 12.99 6.11
C SER A 230 0.15 12.29 7.11
N HIS A 231 -0.48 11.18 6.71
CA HIS A 231 -1.46 10.46 7.51
C HIS A 231 -1.06 8.99 7.68
N TRP A 232 -1.44 8.43 8.81
CA TRP A 232 -1.33 7.00 9.09
C TRP A 232 -2.70 6.45 9.46
N VAL A 233 -3.12 5.33 8.87
CA VAL A 233 -4.26 4.56 9.37
C VAL A 233 -3.74 3.34 10.12
N LEU A 234 -4.17 3.17 11.38
CA LEU A 234 -3.94 1.94 12.13
C LEU A 234 -5.24 1.15 12.16
N TYR A 235 -5.25 -0.01 11.52
CA TYR A 235 -6.35 -0.99 11.58
C TYR A 235 -5.89 -2.26 12.30
N ASP A 236 -6.23 -2.36 13.58
CA ASP A 236 -5.80 -3.37 14.54
C ASP A 236 -6.97 -4.21 15.10
N VAL A 237 -8.06 -4.32 14.32
CA VAL A 237 -9.26 -5.09 14.70
C VAL A 237 -9.09 -6.62 14.56
N PRO A 238 -8.48 -7.16 13.47
CA PRO A 238 -8.35 -8.61 13.32
C PRO A 238 -7.38 -9.23 14.33
N ASN A 239 -7.65 -10.47 14.73
CA ASN A 239 -6.78 -11.19 15.68
C ASN A 239 -5.49 -11.71 15.05
N HIS A 240 -5.46 -11.87 13.72
CA HIS A 240 -4.32 -12.44 12.99
C HIS A 240 -3.42 -11.38 12.35
N ALA A 241 -3.85 -10.10 12.35
CA ALA A 241 -3.16 -9.06 11.62
C ALA A 241 -3.35 -7.65 12.19
N THR A 242 -2.43 -6.78 11.81
CA THR A 242 -2.49 -5.33 12.03
C THR A 242 -2.10 -4.63 10.73
N CYS A 243 -2.89 -3.65 10.29
CA CYS A 243 -2.54 -2.79 9.16
C CYS A 243 -2.07 -1.44 9.63
N VAL A 244 -0.99 -0.97 9.01
CA VAL A 244 -0.39 0.32 9.33
C VAL A 244 -0.10 1.07 8.03
N GLU A 245 -1.05 1.92 7.64
CA GLU A 245 -1.15 2.45 6.30
C GLU A 245 -0.63 3.89 6.23
N PRO A 246 0.52 4.17 5.60
CA PRO A 246 0.88 5.53 5.24
C PRO A 246 0.02 6.01 4.06
N GLN A 247 -0.64 7.15 4.21
CA GLN A 247 -1.51 7.75 3.19
C GLN A 247 -1.18 9.23 2.99
N SER A 248 -1.15 9.70 1.73
CA SER A 248 -0.85 11.11 1.42
C SER A 248 -1.94 12.10 1.87
N GLY A 249 -3.04 11.58 2.40
CA GLY A 249 -4.18 12.28 2.97
C GLY A 249 -5.17 11.29 3.60
N PRO A 250 -6.21 11.77 4.27
CA PRO A 250 -7.18 10.90 4.94
C PRO A 250 -8.20 10.30 3.95
N PRO A 251 -8.93 9.26 4.37
CA PRO A 251 -10.08 8.75 3.62
C PRO A 251 -11.01 9.87 3.12
N ASN A 252 -11.51 9.72 1.90
CA ASN A 252 -12.40 10.65 1.20
C ASN A 252 -11.78 12.03 0.82
N GLN A 253 -10.49 12.26 1.06
CA GLN A 253 -9.84 13.54 0.71
C GLN A 253 -9.97 13.92 -0.78
N VAL A 254 -10.01 12.95 -1.70
CA VAL A 254 -10.24 13.21 -3.14
C VAL A 254 -11.56 13.95 -3.43
N ASN A 255 -12.51 13.96 -2.49
CA ASN A 255 -13.71 14.77 -2.51
C ASN A 255 -13.58 16.04 -1.66
N ASP A 256 -13.09 15.90 -0.43
CA ASP A 256 -13.21 16.96 0.59
C ASP A 256 -12.16 18.06 0.42
N ALA A 257 -10.92 17.69 0.10
CA ALA A 257 -9.80 18.61 -0.08
C ALA A 257 -8.76 18.01 -1.06
N PRO A 258 -9.10 17.83 -2.35
CA PRO A 258 -8.28 17.07 -3.28
C PRO A 258 -6.94 17.75 -3.57
N ILE A 259 -5.87 16.96 -3.56
CA ILE A 259 -4.65 17.29 -4.28
C ILE A 259 -4.91 17.04 -5.76
N VAL A 260 -4.89 18.10 -6.57
CA VAL A 260 -5.20 18.03 -8.00
C VAL A 260 -3.90 18.08 -8.80
N LEU A 261 -3.70 17.08 -9.66
CA LEU A 261 -2.62 17.07 -10.65
C LEU A 261 -3.16 17.61 -11.97
N GLY A 262 -2.44 18.56 -12.58
CA GLY A 262 -2.69 18.97 -13.96
C GLY A 262 -2.26 17.88 -14.95
N ALA A 263 -2.73 17.98 -16.20
CA ALA A 263 -2.28 17.08 -17.25
C ALA A 263 -0.75 17.19 -17.45
N GLY A 264 -0.05 16.06 -17.34
CA GLY A 264 1.41 15.98 -17.38
C GLY A 264 2.10 16.13 -16.01
N ASP A 265 1.38 16.54 -14.96
CA ASP A 265 1.92 16.61 -13.61
C ASP A 265 2.03 15.23 -12.97
N SER A 266 2.90 15.11 -11.98
CA SER A 266 3.05 13.88 -11.21
C SER A 266 3.20 14.14 -9.72
N MET A 267 2.80 13.17 -8.91
CA MET A 267 3.04 13.12 -7.48
C MET A 267 3.76 11.83 -7.13
N SER A 268 4.74 11.90 -6.23
CA SER A 268 5.41 10.73 -5.67
C SER A 268 5.33 10.70 -4.15
N ARG A 269 5.31 9.50 -3.58
CA ARG A 269 5.48 9.24 -2.15
C ARG A 269 6.45 8.09 -1.94
N TRP A 270 6.94 7.93 -0.72
CA TRP A 270 7.75 6.79 -0.31
C TRP A 270 7.32 6.23 1.04
N PHE A 271 7.56 4.94 1.22
CA PHE A 271 7.34 4.21 2.45
C PHE A 271 8.53 3.29 2.72
N ARG A 272 9.05 3.32 3.94
CA ARG A 272 10.19 2.52 4.39
C ARG A 272 9.76 1.63 5.55
N ILE A 273 10.14 0.37 5.43
CA ILE A 273 9.99 -0.65 6.47
C ILE A 273 11.42 -1.11 6.81
N GLU A 274 11.89 -0.78 8.02
CA GLU A 274 13.18 -1.21 8.54
C GLU A 274 13.00 -2.36 9.53
N LEU A 275 13.96 -3.29 9.51
CA LEU A 275 13.92 -4.54 10.24
C LEU A 275 15.22 -4.71 11.05
N ASP A 276 15.07 -5.00 12.34
CA ASP A 276 16.18 -5.28 13.24
C ASP A 276 15.83 -6.45 14.18
N GLU A 277 16.82 -6.96 14.90
CA GLU A 277 16.61 -7.94 15.97
C GLU A 277 16.03 -7.22 17.22
N ALA A 278 15.00 -7.80 17.84
CA ALA A 278 14.31 -7.24 19.00
C ALA A 278 14.99 -7.53 20.36
#